data_AF-A0A9Q0FDN0-F1
#
_entry.id   AF-A0A9Q0FDN0-F1
#
_cell.length_a   1.000
_cell.length_b   1.000
_cell.length_c   1.000
_cell.angle_alpha   90.00
_cell.angle_beta   90.00
_cell.angle_gamma   90.00
#
_symmetry.space_group_name_H-M   'P 1'
#
loop_
_entity.id
_entity.type
_entity.pdbx_description
1 polymer ?
#
loop_
_entity_poly.entity_id
_entity_poly.type
_entity_poly.pdbx_seq_one_letter_code
_entity_poly.pdbx_strand_id
1 'polypeptide(L)'
;MCWFRRCLSHGPSMLNVVITYQKLVSALRIDCGISLTIILSPGYFVALFACFWPALVKSIVLINSAGDIIPGYTYQLFNKVRERSTSGVAWLGARLLLSFLRLNLKSIVRNCYPTKSERADDWLMDEMLRASYDPGVLIVLESIFSFDLSLPLNYLLEGFEQKVLIIQGMKDPISNSQTKVAMLKEHCAGVMVREVNAGHCPHDEQPEVVNSLICEWLVTVESKVMAGSVF
;
A
#
# COMPACT_ATOMS: atom_id res chain seq x y z
N MET A 1 8.55 1.60 -6.36
CA MET A 1 8.92 1.97 -7.75
C MET A 1 9.48 0.79 -8.54
N CYS A 2 10.39 -0.04 -7.97
CA CYS A 2 11.01 -1.16 -8.69
C CYS A 2 9.98 -2.18 -9.24
N TRP A 3 9.00 -2.56 -8.43
CA TRP A 3 7.88 -3.42 -8.83
C TRP A 3 7.05 -2.88 -10.00
N PHE A 4 6.93 -1.55 -10.11
CA PHE A 4 6.17 -0.91 -11.18
C PHE A 4 6.90 -0.96 -12.53
N ARG A 5 8.24 -0.77 -12.53
CA ARG A 5 9.04 -0.94 -13.75
C ARG A 5 8.92 -2.37 -14.30
N ARG A 6 8.77 -3.36 -13.42
CA ARG A 6 8.50 -4.75 -13.82
C ARG A 6 7.12 -4.94 -14.42
N CYS A 7 6.08 -4.37 -13.81
CA CYS A 7 4.73 -4.42 -14.37
C CYS A 7 4.68 -3.80 -15.77
N LEU A 8 5.40 -2.69 -15.99
CA LEU A 8 5.48 -2.04 -17.31
C LEU A 8 6.27 -2.85 -18.35
N SER A 9 7.23 -3.69 -17.94
CA SER A 9 8.06 -4.47 -18.86
C SER A 9 7.40 -5.78 -19.33
N HIS A 10 6.34 -6.26 -18.66
CA HIS A 10 5.69 -7.54 -18.96
C HIS A 10 4.35 -7.44 -19.74
N GLY A 11 4.08 -6.32 -20.42
CA GLY A 11 3.04 -6.23 -21.44
C GLY A 11 1.80 -5.36 -21.08
N PRO A 12 0.99 -4.98 -22.08
CA PRO A 12 0.14 -3.79 -22.03
C PRO A 12 -1.26 -3.97 -21.38
N SER A 13 -1.60 -5.14 -20.84
CA SER A 13 -2.96 -5.43 -20.36
C SER A 13 -3.36 -4.74 -19.04
N MET A 14 -2.46 -4.01 -18.39
CA MET A 14 -2.71 -3.33 -17.10
C MET A 14 -2.55 -1.80 -17.12
N LEU A 15 -2.46 -1.17 -18.30
CA LEU A 15 -2.14 0.25 -18.39
C LEU A 15 -3.22 1.21 -17.88
N ASN A 16 -4.43 0.72 -17.57
CA ASN A 16 -5.59 1.59 -17.28
C ASN A 16 -5.94 1.80 -15.79
N VAL A 17 -5.43 1.02 -14.83
CA VAL A 17 -5.90 1.16 -13.42
C VAL A 17 -4.80 0.89 -12.37
N VAL A 18 -3.61 1.47 -12.53
CA VAL A 18 -2.63 1.55 -11.42
C VAL A 18 -2.04 2.95 -11.40
N ILE A 19 -2.52 3.79 -10.48
CA ILE A 19 -2.00 5.14 -10.26
C ILE A 19 -0.98 5.05 -9.13
N THR A 20 0.28 5.36 -9.42
CA THR A 20 1.39 5.41 -8.45
C THR A 20 1.54 6.81 -7.86
N TYR A 21 2.22 6.95 -6.72
CA TYR A 21 2.47 8.23 -6.05
C TYR A 21 3.14 9.27 -6.96
N GLN A 22 4.03 8.84 -7.86
CA GLN A 22 4.69 9.71 -8.82
C GLN A 22 3.73 10.22 -9.90
N LYS A 23 2.78 9.37 -10.34
CA LYS A 23 1.67 9.77 -11.20
C LYS A 23 0.62 10.61 -10.46
N LEU A 24 0.41 10.40 -9.16
CA LEU A 24 -0.48 11.20 -8.30
C LEU A 24 -0.01 12.65 -8.20
N VAL A 25 1.30 12.86 -7.98
CA VAL A 25 1.89 14.21 -7.93
C VAL A 25 1.83 14.91 -9.29
N SER A 26 1.95 14.18 -10.41
CA SER A 26 1.80 14.76 -11.75
C SER A 26 0.34 14.92 -12.21
N ALA A 27 -0.58 14.04 -11.77
CA ALA A 27 -2.00 14.03 -12.14
C ALA A 27 -2.85 14.99 -11.29
N LEU A 28 -2.28 15.60 -10.25
CA LEU A 28 -2.87 16.76 -9.57
C LEU A 28 -3.03 17.99 -10.49
N ARG A 29 -2.49 17.94 -11.71
CA ARG A 29 -3.00 18.69 -12.87
C ARG A 29 -3.62 17.69 -13.83
N ILE A 30 -4.94 17.60 -13.92
CA ILE A 30 -5.74 17.43 -15.15
C ILE A 30 -7.21 17.10 -14.78
N ASP A 31 -8.07 17.93 -15.38
CA ASP A 31 -9.51 17.95 -15.64
C ASP A 31 -10.52 16.94 -15.05
N CYS A 32 -11.67 17.54 -14.70
CA CYS A 32 -12.96 16.96 -14.39
C CYS A 32 -13.39 15.86 -15.39
N GLY A 33 -13.76 14.67 -14.88
CA GLY A 33 -14.64 13.75 -15.63
C GLY A 33 -14.45 12.25 -15.42
N ILE A 34 -13.38 11.78 -14.77
CA ILE A 34 -13.13 10.33 -14.60
C ILE A 34 -13.06 9.98 -13.10
N SER A 35 -14.04 9.22 -12.60
CA SER A 35 -14.02 8.68 -11.23
C SER A 35 -12.83 7.75 -11.02
N LEU A 36 -12.00 8.05 -10.02
CA LEU A 36 -10.68 7.43 -9.81
C LEU A 36 -10.78 6.17 -8.95
N THR A 37 -10.26 5.04 -9.42
CA THR A 37 -9.92 3.87 -8.58
C THR A 37 -8.43 3.94 -8.25
N ILE A 38 -8.10 4.05 -6.97
CA ILE A 38 -6.73 4.29 -6.51
C ILE A 38 -6.13 2.99 -5.95
N ILE A 39 -5.04 2.53 -6.56
CA ILE A 39 -4.24 1.38 -6.11
C ILE A 39 -2.81 1.87 -5.88
N LEU A 40 -2.46 2.29 -4.66
CA LEU A 40 -1.09 2.69 -4.32
C LEU A 40 -0.44 1.64 -3.40
N SER A 41 0.80 1.28 -3.72
CA SER A 41 1.79 0.85 -2.72
C SER A 41 2.58 2.11 -2.34
N PRO A 42 2.47 2.64 -1.11
CA PRO A 42 1.97 2.02 0.13
C PRO A 42 0.47 2.28 0.38
N GLY A 43 -0.30 1.23 0.68
CA GLY A 43 -1.77 1.29 0.84
C GLY A 43 -2.28 2.32 1.86
N TYR A 44 -1.46 2.67 2.85
CA TYR A 44 -1.82 3.66 3.88
C TYR A 44 -2.10 5.05 3.29
N PHE A 45 -1.32 5.48 2.29
CA PHE A 45 -1.53 6.77 1.65
C PHE A 45 -2.81 6.79 0.81
N VAL A 46 -3.24 5.64 0.26
CA VAL A 46 -4.56 5.52 -0.39
C VAL A 46 -5.65 5.80 0.62
N ALA A 47 -5.58 5.15 1.78
CA ALA A 47 -6.59 5.29 2.83
C ALA A 47 -6.65 6.74 3.35
N LEU A 48 -5.48 7.38 3.56
CA LEU A 48 -5.40 8.80 3.91
C LEU A 48 -6.04 9.68 2.84
N PHE A 49 -5.67 9.50 1.57
CA PHE A 49 -6.20 10.31 0.48
C PHE A 49 -7.73 10.14 0.35
N ALA A 50 -8.21 8.91 0.44
CA ALA A 50 -9.64 8.62 0.37
C ALA A 50 -10.41 9.26 1.53
N CYS A 51 -9.87 9.22 2.73
CA CYS A 51 -10.45 9.88 3.91
C CYS A 51 -10.57 11.40 3.72
N PHE A 52 -9.57 12.07 3.15
CA PHE A 52 -9.60 13.53 2.95
C PHE A 52 -10.38 13.98 1.70
N TRP A 53 -10.46 13.15 0.67
CA TRP A 53 -11.15 13.48 -0.60
C TRP A 53 -12.14 12.39 -1.03
N PRO A 54 -13.16 12.07 -0.23
CA PRO A 54 -14.05 10.93 -0.49
C PRO A 54 -14.87 11.08 -1.76
N ALA A 55 -15.21 12.31 -2.17
CA ALA A 55 -15.93 12.57 -3.41
C ALA A 55 -15.17 12.15 -4.69
N LEU A 56 -13.84 12.01 -4.61
CA LEU A 56 -12.99 11.61 -5.73
C LEU A 56 -12.78 10.09 -5.82
N VAL A 57 -13.23 9.33 -4.82
CA VAL A 57 -12.91 7.91 -4.67
C VAL A 57 -14.17 7.05 -4.80
N LYS A 58 -14.21 6.21 -5.85
CA LYS A 58 -15.31 5.26 -6.08
C LYS A 58 -15.16 3.99 -5.24
N SER A 59 -13.95 3.48 -5.14
CA SER A 59 -13.58 2.31 -4.36
C SER A 59 -12.09 2.31 -4.03
N ILE A 60 -11.72 1.56 -3.00
CA ILE A 60 -10.37 1.45 -2.46
C ILE A 60 -9.92 -0.01 -2.61
N VAL A 61 -8.70 -0.22 -3.11
CA VAL A 61 -8.03 -1.53 -3.07
C VAL A 61 -6.71 -1.37 -2.31
N LEU A 62 -6.59 -2.03 -1.17
CA LEU A 62 -5.40 -2.05 -0.33
C LEU A 62 -4.69 -3.39 -0.46
N ILE A 63 -3.39 -3.39 -0.78
CA ILE A 63 -2.60 -4.61 -0.92
C ILE A 63 -1.47 -4.57 0.12
N ASN A 64 -1.43 -5.54 1.05
CA ASN A 64 -0.51 -5.59 2.20
C ASN A 64 -0.28 -4.20 2.82
N SER A 65 -1.34 -3.44 3.03
CA SER A 65 -1.23 -2.03 3.45
C SER A 65 -0.55 -1.94 4.82
N ALA A 66 0.35 -0.98 4.99
CA ALA A 66 0.77 -0.53 6.32
C ALA A 66 -0.40 0.16 7.06
N GLY A 67 -0.22 0.43 8.36
CA GLY A 67 -1.25 1.01 9.22
C GLY A 67 -1.74 0.03 10.28
N ASP A 68 -1.93 0.56 11.48
CA ASP A 68 -2.46 -0.17 12.62
C ASP A 68 -3.98 -0.05 12.69
N ILE A 69 -4.61 -0.98 13.41
CA ILE A 69 -6.04 -0.96 13.71
C ILE A 69 -6.15 -0.76 15.20
N ILE A 70 -6.77 0.35 15.60
CA ILE A 70 -6.89 0.75 17.00
C ILE A 70 -8.38 0.71 17.35
N PRO A 71 -8.86 -0.35 18.04
CA PRO A 71 -10.26 -0.46 18.43
C PRO A 71 -10.67 0.69 19.35
N GLY A 72 -11.88 1.21 19.14
CA GLY A 72 -12.39 2.32 19.96
C GLY A 72 -11.61 3.63 19.79
N TYR A 73 -10.82 3.77 18.72
CA TYR A 73 -10.16 5.02 18.40
C TYR A 73 -11.22 6.12 18.22
N THR A 74 -11.19 7.08 19.12
CA THR A 74 -11.90 8.35 18.97
C THR A 74 -10.86 9.38 18.56
N TYR A 75 -11.18 10.21 17.58
CA TYR A 75 -10.34 11.34 17.19
C TYR A 75 -10.22 12.28 18.39
N GLN A 76 -9.20 12.06 19.21
CA GLN A 76 -8.72 13.06 20.13
C GLN A 76 -7.76 13.89 19.30
N LEU A 77 -8.02 15.21 19.23
CA LEU A 77 -7.08 16.17 18.69
C LEU A 77 -5.74 15.95 19.41
N PHE A 78 -4.86 15.16 18.80
CA PHE A 78 -3.65 14.70 19.46
C PHE A 78 -2.68 15.88 19.42
N ASN A 79 -2.81 16.78 20.39
CA ASN A 79 -1.90 17.89 20.65
C ASN A 79 -0.52 17.42 21.16
N LYS A 80 -0.20 16.13 20.98
CA LYS A 80 1.17 15.67 21.03
C LYS A 80 1.68 15.61 19.60
N VAL A 81 2.03 16.78 19.06
CA VAL A 81 3.22 16.84 18.22
C VAL A 81 4.29 16.19 19.08
N ARG A 82 4.56 14.92 18.81
CA ARG A 82 5.67 14.23 19.42
C ARG A 82 6.89 14.91 18.82
N GLU A 83 7.29 16.01 19.44
CA GLU A 83 8.58 16.63 19.23
C GLU A 83 9.58 15.60 19.75
N ARG A 84 9.93 14.61 18.92
CA ARG A 84 10.94 13.63 19.29
C ARG A 84 12.05 13.55 18.27
N SER A 85 13.18 13.99 18.80
CA SER A 85 14.52 13.46 18.60
C SER A 85 15.21 13.94 17.34
N THR A 86 15.75 15.16 17.45
CA THR A 86 17.05 15.59 16.92
C THR A 86 17.46 14.97 15.59
N SER A 87 17.40 15.79 14.53
CA SER A 87 17.78 15.45 13.15
C SER A 87 19.03 14.56 13.04
N GLY A 88 20.01 14.69 13.94
CA GLY A 88 21.19 13.83 14.01
C GLY A 88 20.94 12.34 14.26
N VAL A 89 20.00 11.94 15.11
CA VAL A 89 19.72 10.51 15.39
C VAL A 89 18.98 9.87 14.23
N ALA A 90 17.96 10.54 13.68
CA ALA A 90 17.24 10.07 12.50
C ALA A 90 18.19 9.96 11.29
N TRP A 91 19.05 10.95 11.09
CA TRP A 91 20.07 10.95 10.03
C TRP A 91 21.06 9.79 10.16
N LEU A 92 21.60 9.57 11.36
CA LEU A 92 22.53 8.46 11.60
C LEU A 92 21.82 7.11 11.46
N GLY A 93 20.61 6.99 12.01
CA GLY A 93 19.76 5.81 11.90
C GLY A 93 19.44 5.45 10.44
N ALA A 94 19.08 6.44 9.62
CA ALA A 94 18.79 6.24 8.21
C ALA A 94 20.01 5.75 7.42
N ARG A 95 21.21 6.26 7.71
CA ARG A 95 22.46 5.81 7.08
C ARG A 95 22.82 4.38 7.45
N LEU A 96 22.69 4.04 8.73
CA LEU A 96 22.92 2.66 9.22
C LEU A 96 21.90 1.70 8.63
N LEU A 97 20.62 2.08 8.62
CA LEU A 97 19.54 1.32 8.01
C LEU A 97 19.78 1.11 6.51
N LEU A 98 20.12 2.16 5.76
CA LEU A 98 20.45 2.06 4.34
C LEU A 98 21.59 1.07 4.10
N SER A 99 22.64 1.17 4.91
CA SER A 99 23.81 0.29 4.81
C SER A 99 23.41 -1.16 5.10
N PHE A 100 22.64 -1.41 6.15
CA PHE A 100 22.10 -2.74 6.48
C PHE A 100 21.23 -3.31 5.36
N LEU A 101 20.31 -2.51 4.82
CA LEU A 101 19.41 -2.90 3.73
C LEU A 101 20.18 -3.26 2.46
N ARG A 102 21.24 -2.51 2.11
CA ARG A 102 22.09 -2.82 0.95
C ARG A 102 22.86 -4.13 1.14
N LEU A 103 23.44 -4.34 2.32
CA LEU A 103 24.21 -5.56 2.62
C LEU A 103 23.34 -6.81 2.64
N ASN A 104 22.10 -6.70 3.11
CA ASN A 104 21.19 -7.83 3.27
C ASN A 104 20.10 -7.90 2.20
N LEU A 105 20.18 -7.09 1.15
CA LEU A 105 19.11 -6.89 0.16
C LEU A 105 18.57 -8.22 -0.38
N LYS A 106 19.48 -9.08 -0.84
CA LYS A 106 19.15 -10.39 -1.43
C LYS A 106 18.38 -11.28 -0.47
N SER A 107 18.80 -11.33 0.80
CA SER A 107 18.11 -12.12 1.83
C SER A 107 16.75 -11.53 2.17
N ILE A 108 16.68 -10.20 2.37
CA ILE A 108 15.43 -9.50 2.75
C ILE A 108 14.37 -9.67 1.66
N VAL A 109 14.75 -9.42 0.40
CA VAL A 109 13.84 -9.52 -0.74
C VAL A 109 13.35 -10.95 -0.92
N ARG A 110 14.23 -11.96 -0.84
CA ARG A 110 13.80 -13.37 -0.95
C ARG A 110 12.87 -13.79 0.19
N ASN A 111 13.13 -13.33 1.41
CA ASN A 111 12.25 -13.62 2.54
C ASN A 111 10.84 -13.03 2.33
N CYS A 112 10.72 -11.92 1.59
CA CYS A 112 9.44 -11.32 1.23
C CYS A 112 8.64 -12.14 0.18
N TYR A 113 9.24 -13.18 -0.41
CA TYR A 113 8.72 -14.01 -1.51
C TYR A 113 8.72 -15.51 -1.15
N PRO A 114 8.01 -15.93 -0.09
CA PRO A 114 8.09 -17.29 0.45
C PRO A 114 7.33 -18.36 -0.35
N THR A 115 6.43 -17.98 -1.25
CA THR A 115 5.63 -18.90 -2.09
C THR A 115 6.19 -19.03 -3.50
N LYS A 116 6.57 -17.94 -4.16
CA LYS A 116 7.19 -17.92 -5.50
C LYS A 116 8.52 -17.16 -5.47
N SER A 117 9.53 -17.78 -4.84
CA SER A 117 10.85 -17.17 -4.64
C SER A 117 11.58 -16.80 -5.94
N GLU A 118 11.24 -17.44 -7.06
CA GLU A 118 11.74 -17.14 -8.39
C GLU A 118 11.34 -15.75 -8.90
N ARG A 119 10.29 -15.14 -8.34
CA ARG A 119 9.90 -13.76 -8.63
C ARG A 119 10.85 -12.74 -7.99
N ALA A 120 11.56 -13.13 -6.92
CA ALA A 120 12.68 -12.39 -6.37
C ALA A 120 13.97 -12.69 -7.17
N ASP A 121 13.94 -12.38 -8.47
CA ASP A 121 15.07 -12.56 -9.39
C ASP A 121 16.17 -11.49 -9.22
N ASP A 122 17.27 -11.66 -9.94
CA ASP A 122 18.42 -10.75 -9.88
C ASP A 122 18.09 -9.36 -10.49
N TRP A 123 17.25 -9.28 -11.54
CA TRP A 123 16.86 -7.99 -12.13
C TRP A 123 16.18 -7.07 -11.12
N LEU A 124 15.28 -7.62 -10.30
CA LEU A 124 14.61 -6.87 -9.25
C LEU A 124 15.60 -6.42 -8.19
N MET A 125 16.49 -7.32 -7.77
CA MET A 125 17.51 -6.98 -6.77
C MET A 125 18.39 -5.85 -7.26
N ASP A 126 18.81 -5.89 -8.53
CA ASP A 126 19.61 -4.85 -9.16
C ASP A 126 18.84 -3.52 -9.24
N GLU A 127 17.56 -3.55 -9.59
CA GLU A 127 16.73 -2.34 -9.65
C GLU A 127 16.46 -1.76 -8.25
N MET A 128 16.28 -2.59 -7.22
CA MET A 128 16.18 -2.15 -5.83
C MET A 128 17.51 -1.59 -5.31
N LEU A 129 18.63 -2.22 -5.66
CA LEU A 129 19.96 -1.75 -5.31
C LEU A 129 20.24 -0.40 -5.98
N ARG A 130 19.96 -0.26 -7.28
CA ARG A 130 20.06 1.00 -8.02
C ARG A 130 19.22 2.09 -7.36
N ALA A 131 17.95 1.81 -7.08
CA ALA A 131 17.06 2.77 -6.40
C ALA A 131 17.57 3.15 -5.00
N SER A 132 18.28 2.25 -4.31
CA SER A 132 18.91 2.56 -3.04
C SER A 132 20.00 3.62 -3.14
N TYR A 133 20.52 3.93 -4.33
CA TYR A 133 21.49 5.00 -4.57
C TYR A 133 20.85 6.31 -5.05
N ASP A 134 19.52 6.36 -5.21
CA ASP A 134 18.83 7.58 -5.63
C ASP A 134 18.99 8.67 -4.54
N PRO A 135 19.21 9.95 -4.92
CA PRO A 135 19.53 11.03 -3.97
C PRO A 135 18.51 11.23 -2.83
N GLY A 136 17.25 10.85 -3.04
CA GLY A 136 16.17 10.99 -2.06
C GLY A 136 16.04 9.84 -1.05
N VAL A 137 16.84 8.77 -1.18
CA VAL A 137 16.67 7.56 -0.34
C VAL A 137 16.83 7.85 1.15
N LEU A 138 17.78 8.72 1.53
CA LEU A 138 18.01 9.05 2.93
C LEU A 138 16.85 9.83 3.51
N ILE A 139 16.23 10.74 2.74
CA ILE A 139 15.04 11.48 3.17
C ILE A 139 13.88 10.52 3.43
N VAL A 140 13.68 9.53 2.55
CA VAL A 140 12.65 8.50 2.72
C VAL A 140 12.93 7.65 3.97
N LEU A 141 14.18 7.24 4.20
CA LEU A 141 14.52 6.44 5.37
C LEU A 141 14.48 7.23 6.68
N GLU A 142 14.92 8.50 6.68
CA GLU A 142 14.75 9.41 7.81
C GLU A 142 13.28 9.59 8.13
N SER A 143 12.43 9.68 7.10
CA SER A 143 10.99 9.76 7.30
C SER A 143 10.48 8.59 8.12
N ILE A 144 10.99 7.35 7.97
CA ILE A 144 10.55 6.20 8.78
C ILE A 144 10.73 6.44 10.29
N PHE A 145 11.79 7.15 10.69
CA PHE A 145 12.03 7.47 12.11
C PHE A 145 11.10 8.56 12.64
N SER A 146 10.56 9.38 11.74
CA SER A 146 9.61 10.47 12.04
C SER A 146 8.17 10.14 11.63
N PHE A 147 7.94 9.03 10.95
CA PHE A 147 6.66 8.66 10.32
C PHE A 147 5.77 8.08 11.41
N ASP A 148 4.87 8.92 11.88
CA ASP A 148 3.80 8.49 12.76
C ASP A 148 2.60 8.14 11.88
N LEU A 149 2.20 6.87 11.90
CA LEU A 149 0.95 6.40 11.32
C LEU A 149 -0.21 6.83 12.24
N SER A 150 -0.29 8.13 12.53
CA SER A 150 -1.06 8.68 13.65
C SER A 150 -2.56 8.41 13.54
N LEU A 151 -3.05 8.17 12.33
CA LEU A 151 -4.43 7.79 12.07
C LEU A 151 -4.52 6.29 11.81
N PRO A 152 -5.30 5.53 12.59
CA PRO A 152 -5.43 4.10 12.39
C PRO A 152 -6.29 3.79 11.17
N LEU A 153 -6.05 2.63 10.56
CA LEU A 153 -6.67 2.25 9.29
C LEU A 153 -8.21 2.13 9.41
N ASN A 154 -8.72 1.67 10.55
CA ASN A 154 -10.17 1.61 10.80
C ASN A 154 -10.83 2.99 10.81
N TYR A 155 -10.11 4.04 11.22
CA TYR A 155 -10.59 5.42 11.13
C TYR A 155 -10.54 5.93 9.68
N LEU A 156 -9.45 5.65 8.96
CA LEU A 156 -9.30 6.11 7.57
C LEU A 156 -10.29 5.48 6.59
N LEU A 157 -10.79 4.29 6.91
CA LEU A 157 -11.73 3.56 6.07
C LEU A 157 -13.20 3.80 6.46
N GLU A 158 -13.46 4.58 7.51
CA GLU A 158 -14.80 4.98 7.91
C GLU A 158 -15.50 5.76 6.77
N GLY A 159 -16.75 5.42 6.45
CA GLY A 159 -17.50 6.02 5.34
C GLY A 159 -17.25 5.38 3.96
N PHE A 160 -16.39 4.36 3.88
CA PHE A 160 -16.17 3.55 2.67
C PHE A 160 -16.74 2.13 2.80
N GLU A 161 -17.78 1.94 3.60
CA GLU A 161 -18.39 0.63 3.81
C GLU A 161 -18.79 0.01 2.46
N GLN A 162 -18.44 -1.27 2.28
CA GLN A 162 -18.68 -2.04 1.05
C GLN A 162 -17.97 -1.52 -0.21
N LYS A 163 -17.06 -0.54 -0.08
CA LYS A 163 -16.24 0.04 -1.15
C LYS A 163 -14.74 -0.20 -0.94
N VAL A 164 -14.36 -1.03 0.02
CA VAL A 164 -12.96 -1.38 0.30
C VAL A 164 -12.72 -2.86 0.06
N LEU A 165 -11.74 -3.17 -0.79
CA LEU A 165 -11.10 -4.47 -0.90
C LEU A 165 -9.71 -4.41 -0.27
N ILE A 166 -9.40 -5.37 0.60
CA ILE A 166 -8.08 -5.56 1.18
C ILE A 166 -7.55 -6.92 0.75
N ILE A 167 -6.42 -6.94 0.07
CA ILE A 167 -5.71 -8.16 -0.34
C ILE A 167 -4.50 -8.32 0.59
N GLN A 168 -4.48 -9.38 1.38
CA GLN A 168 -3.42 -9.66 2.34
C GLN A 168 -2.68 -10.96 2.01
N GLY A 169 -1.38 -10.87 1.76
CA GLY A 169 -0.47 -12.00 1.68
C GLY A 169 -0.26 -12.59 3.08
N MET A 170 -0.68 -13.84 3.27
CA MET A 170 -0.72 -14.49 4.58
C MET A 170 0.64 -14.97 5.09
N LYS A 171 1.66 -14.98 4.24
CA LYS A 171 3.04 -15.36 4.59
C LYS A 171 3.97 -14.15 4.65
N ASP A 172 3.44 -12.93 4.80
CA ASP A 172 4.25 -11.72 4.92
C ASP A 172 5.20 -11.82 6.13
N PRO A 173 6.53 -11.81 5.95
CA PRO A 173 7.48 -11.89 7.06
C PRO A 173 7.58 -10.59 7.87
N ILE A 174 7.06 -9.47 7.34
CA ILE A 174 7.16 -8.14 7.95
C ILE A 174 5.97 -7.89 8.91
N SER A 175 4.82 -8.53 8.69
CA SER A 175 3.61 -8.30 9.48
C SER A 175 2.91 -9.60 9.89
N ASN A 176 2.35 -9.63 11.09
CA ASN A 176 1.51 -10.76 11.52
C ASN A 176 0.16 -10.70 10.79
N SER A 177 0.10 -11.38 9.64
CA SER A 177 -1.04 -11.33 8.74
C SER A 177 -2.32 -11.91 9.35
N GLN A 178 -2.21 -12.93 10.20
CA GLN A 178 -3.37 -13.53 10.88
C GLN A 178 -4.02 -12.53 11.83
N THR A 179 -3.23 -11.92 12.71
CA THR A 179 -3.74 -10.88 13.63
C THR A 179 -4.28 -9.70 12.86
N LYS A 180 -3.59 -9.26 11.80
CA LYS A 180 -4.03 -8.13 10.97
C LYS A 180 -5.38 -8.38 10.31
N VAL A 181 -5.57 -9.55 9.70
CA VAL A 181 -6.83 -9.92 9.07
C VAL A 181 -7.96 -10.03 10.09
N ALA A 182 -7.70 -10.62 11.26
CA ALA A 182 -8.68 -10.68 12.35
C ALA A 182 -9.14 -9.28 12.75
N MET A 183 -8.18 -8.38 13.03
CA MET A 183 -8.46 -6.98 13.39
C MET A 183 -9.22 -6.23 12.28
N LEU A 184 -8.90 -6.46 11.01
CA LEU A 184 -9.60 -5.85 9.88
C LEU A 184 -11.06 -6.31 9.83
N LYS A 185 -11.29 -7.61 9.96
CA LYS A 185 -12.64 -8.19 9.92
C LYS A 185 -13.48 -7.76 11.12
N GLU A 186 -12.86 -7.60 12.29
CA GLU A 186 -13.55 -7.23 13.52
C GLU A 186 -13.84 -5.72 13.62
N HIS A 187 -12.91 -4.87 13.18
CA HIS A 187 -12.96 -3.43 13.46
C HIS A 187 -13.11 -2.54 12.23
N CYS A 188 -13.16 -3.08 11.01
CA CYS A 188 -13.45 -2.31 9.79
C CYS A 188 -14.77 -2.80 9.19
N ALA A 189 -15.85 -2.06 9.43
CA ALA A 189 -17.18 -2.45 8.96
C ALA A 189 -17.26 -2.44 7.43
N GLY A 190 -17.85 -3.48 6.85
CA GLY A 190 -18.12 -3.55 5.42
C GLY A 190 -16.88 -3.65 4.51
N VAL A 191 -15.68 -3.89 5.04
CA VAL A 191 -14.49 -4.15 4.22
C VAL A 191 -14.48 -5.60 3.74
N MET A 192 -14.09 -5.82 2.49
CA MET A 192 -13.87 -7.16 1.95
C MET A 192 -12.39 -7.52 2.09
N VAL A 193 -12.08 -8.52 2.90
CA VAL A 193 -10.70 -9.03 3.02
C VAL A 193 -10.53 -10.30 2.18
N ARG A 194 -9.48 -10.34 1.37
CA ARG A 194 -9.06 -11.48 0.55
C ARG A 194 -7.65 -11.91 0.97
N GLU A 195 -7.56 -13.14 1.43
CA GLU A 195 -6.32 -13.75 1.88
C GLU A 195 -5.64 -14.45 0.70
N VAL A 196 -4.36 -14.17 0.47
CA VAL A 196 -3.56 -14.74 -0.62
C VAL A 196 -2.38 -15.50 -0.03
N ASN A 197 -2.06 -16.67 -0.58
CA ASN A 197 -0.92 -17.48 -0.17
C ASN A 197 0.42 -16.88 -0.67
N ALA A 198 0.72 -15.64 -0.29
CA ALA A 198 1.91 -14.91 -0.73
C ALA A 198 2.52 -14.13 0.45
N GLY A 199 3.72 -13.62 0.26
CA GLY A 199 4.47 -12.81 1.20
C GLY A 199 4.09 -11.34 1.15
N HIS A 200 5.09 -10.47 1.27
CA HIS A 200 4.89 -9.03 1.44
C HIS A 200 4.36 -8.34 0.17
N CYS A 201 4.73 -8.86 -1.00
CA CYS A 201 4.38 -8.27 -2.29
C CYS A 201 3.48 -9.22 -3.10
N PRO A 202 2.25 -9.52 -2.64
CA PRO A 202 1.40 -10.53 -3.28
C PRO A 202 1.04 -10.18 -4.73
N HIS A 203 0.98 -8.89 -5.06
CA HIS A 203 0.70 -8.38 -6.41
C HIS A 203 1.78 -8.73 -7.42
N ASP A 204 3.03 -8.89 -6.97
CA ASP A 204 4.14 -9.29 -7.83
C ASP A 204 4.48 -10.78 -7.68
N GLU A 205 4.30 -11.37 -6.49
CA GLU A 205 4.55 -12.80 -6.26
C GLU A 205 3.47 -13.70 -6.87
N GLN A 206 2.19 -13.31 -6.78
CA GLN A 206 1.06 -14.04 -7.36
C GLN A 206 0.15 -13.10 -8.17
N PRO A 207 0.66 -12.54 -9.27
CA PRO A 207 -0.07 -11.55 -10.06
C PRO A 207 -1.37 -12.12 -10.63
N GLU A 208 -1.42 -13.41 -10.98
CA GLU A 208 -2.62 -14.04 -11.55
C GLU A 208 -3.78 -14.02 -10.55
N VAL A 209 -3.49 -14.37 -9.28
CA VAL A 209 -4.49 -14.40 -8.20
C VAL A 209 -4.91 -12.97 -7.84
N VAL A 210 -3.95 -12.08 -7.63
CA VAL A 210 -4.24 -10.69 -7.23
C VAL A 210 -5.01 -9.95 -8.32
N ASN A 211 -4.64 -10.11 -9.59
CA ASN A 211 -5.34 -9.46 -10.69
C ASN A 211 -6.78 -9.97 -10.84
N SER A 212 -7.03 -11.28 -10.67
CA SER A 212 -8.40 -11.82 -10.69
C SER A 212 -9.26 -11.17 -9.62
N LEU A 213 -8.76 -11.09 -8.39
CA LEU A 213 -9.46 -10.47 -7.26
C LEU A 213 -9.79 -8.99 -7.52
N ILE A 214 -8.86 -8.24 -8.13
CA ILE A 214 -9.08 -6.84 -8.50
C ILE A 214 -10.14 -6.73 -9.59
N CYS A 215 -10.07 -7.56 -10.64
CA CYS A 215 -11.05 -7.56 -11.73
C CYS A 215 -12.46 -7.89 -11.23
N GLU A 216 -12.61 -8.95 -10.43
CA GLU A 216 -13.88 -9.32 -9.80
C GLU A 216 -14.46 -8.18 -8.95
N TRP A 217 -13.58 -7.48 -8.23
CA TRP A 217 -13.97 -6.33 -7.42
C TRP A 217 -14.45 -5.15 -8.25
N LEU A 218 -13.74 -4.83 -9.34
CA LEU A 218 -14.14 -3.75 -10.25
C LEU A 218 -15.54 -4.01 -10.84
N VAL A 219 -15.80 -5.23 -11.31
CA VAL A 219 -17.13 -5.63 -11.81
C VAL A 219 -18.21 -5.47 -10.74
N THR A 220 -17.89 -5.85 -9.49
CA THR A 220 -18.81 -5.71 -8.35
C THR A 220 -19.12 -4.25 -8.05
N VAL A 221 -18.09 -3.39 -8.03
CA VAL A 221 -18.23 -1.96 -7.76
C VAL A 221 -19.01 -1.26 -8.88
N GLU A 222 -18.72 -1.57 -10.14
CA GLU A 222 -19.44 -1.01 -11.29
C GLU A 222 -20.91 -1.38 -11.27
N SER A 223 -21.23 -2.65 -11.01
CA SER A 223 -22.60 -3.13 -10.89
C SER A 223 -23.37 -2.41 -9.79
N LYS A 224 -22.74 -2.17 -8.63
CA LYS A 224 -23.35 -1.43 -7.51
C LYS A 224 -23.59 0.05 -7.85
N VAL A 225 -22.65 0.69 -8.55
CA VAL A 225 -22.82 2.09 -8.98
C VAL A 225 -23.93 2.22 -10.02
N MET A 226 -24.05 1.27 -10.95
CA MET A 226 -25.14 1.24 -11.92
C MET A 226 -26.50 0.98 -11.25
N ALA A 227 -26.55 0.10 -10.24
CA ALA A 227 -27.77 -0.16 -9.48
C ALA A 227 -28.18 1.02 -8.57
N GLY A 228 -27.22 1.78 -8.04
CA GLY A 228 -27.45 2.95 -7.19
C GLY A 228 -27.66 4.27 -7.91
N SER A 229 -27.47 4.32 -9.24
CA SER A 229 -27.72 5.50 -10.08
C SER A 229 -29.13 5.53 -10.68
N VAL A 230 -30.02 4.63 -10.25
CA VAL A 230 -31.46 4.70 -10.52
C VAL A 230 -32.13 5.56 -9.44
N PHE A 231 -31.94 6.87 -9.50
CA PHE A 231 -32.80 7.87 -8.86
C PHE A 231 -32.80 9.16 -9.68
#